data_AF-A0A485K5L0-F1
#
_entry.id   AF-A0A485K5L0-F1
#
_cell.length_a   1.000
_cell.length_b   1.000
_cell.length_c   1.000
_cell.angle_alpha   90.00
_cell.angle_beta   90.00
_cell.angle_gamma   90.00
#
_symmetry.space_group_name_H-M   'P 1'
#
loop_
_entity.id
_entity.type
_entity.pdbx_description
1 polymer ?
#
loop_
_entity_poly.entity_id
_entity_poly.type
_entity_poly.pdbx_seq_one_letter_code
_entity_poly.pdbx_strand_id
1 'polypeptide(L)'
;MEVLVALHRCHTCELTGLDLTVADINAGILPDRNTQVQESDSTVLHQFCRRHVTDTEVAQLLVGVFHPSDERAIVVASTILEDEAMPLVQSTTMHSQYRSWHAFQRVSPSMTRLRVFASTGPRCRNKVPIPIDEETAAWGMDVRATEKSLNEATLHHYIHTTARRCVDATLSRMEKLAIRFLTQMYGGAASQSGDQDVGDSNLHIDGTK
;
A
#
# COMPACT_ATOMS: atom_id res chain seq x y z
N MET A 1 -13.41 -10.87 12.92
CA MET A 1 -12.31 -11.32 12.06
C MET A 1 -12.48 -10.80 10.65
N GLU A 2 -13.60 -11.08 9.98
CA GLU A 2 -13.93 -10.62 8.62
C GLU A 2 -13.57 -9.15 8.34
N VAL A 3 -13.98 -8.24 9.21
CA VAL A 3 -13.65 -6.81 9.09
C VAL A 3 -12.14 -6.56 9.00
N LEU A 4 -11.32 -7.24 9.80
CA LEU A 4 -9.87 -7.09 9.79
C LEU A 4 -9.26 -7.68 8.51
N VAL A 5 -9.78 -8.83 8.07
CA VAL A 5 -9.34 -9.46 6.82
C VAL A 5 -9.63 -8.55 5.63
N ALA A 6 -10.85 -8.01 5.56
CA ALA A 6 -11.25 -7.08 4.52
C ALA A 6 -10.44 -5.77 4.56
N LEU A 7 -10.20 -5.22 5.77
CA LEU A 7 -9.35 -4.05 5.95
C LEU A 7 -7.95 -4.29 5.39
N HIS A 8 -7.31 -5.40 5.76
CA HIS A 8 -5.98 -5.73 5.26
C HIS A 8 -6.00 -6.02 3.76
N ARG A 9 -7.02 -6.68 3.22
CA ARG A 9 -7.14 -6.92 1.78
C ARG A 9 -7.25 -5.61 0.98
N CYS A 10 -8.08 -4.69 1.44
CA CYS A 10 -8.44 -3.47 0.70
C CYS A 10 -7.50 -2.27 0.97
N HIS A 11 -6.67 -2.35 2.01
CA HIS A 11 -5.79 -1.24 2.41
C HIS A 11 -4.38 -1.71 2.80
N THR A 12 -3.88 -2.81 2.23
CA THR A 12 -2.54 -3.32 2.58
C THR A 12 -1.46 -2.25 2.43
N CYS A 13 -1.46 -1.49 1.34
CA CYS A 13 -0.43 -0.47 1.10
C CYS A 13 -0.43 0.61 2.19
N GLU A 14 -1.60 1.10 2.57
CA GLU A 14 -1.76 2.14 3.58
C GLU A 14 -1.43 1.62 4.99
N LEU A 15 -1.80 0.38 5.30
CA LEU A 15 -1.52 -0.28 6.58
C LEU A 15 -0.04 -0.64 6.76
N THR A 16 0.69 -0.77 5.65
CA THR A 16 2.13 -1.12 5.66
C THR A 16 3.03 0.10 5.39
N GLY A 17 2.43 1.24 5.04
CA GLY A 17 3.15 2.50 4.75
C GLY A 17 3.93 2.42 3.44
N LEU A 18 3.60 1.47 2.56
CA LEU A 18 4.25 1.33 1.27
C LEU A 18 3.95 2.50 0.33
N ASP A 19 2.86 3.22 0.57
CA ASP A 19 2.46 4.42 -0.17
C ASP A 19 3.11 5.72 0.35
N LEU A 20 3.97 5.63 1.38
CA LEU A 20 4.64 6.77 1.99
C LEU A 20 6.13 6.79 1.64
N THR A 21 6.69 7.99 1.48
CA THR A 21 8.14 8.22 1.48
C THR A 21 8.62 8.50 2.91
N VAL A 22 9.94 8.39 3.13
CA VAL A 22 10.55 8.81 4.41
C VAL A 22 10.35 10.30 4.65
N ALA A 23 10.34 11.11 3.58
CA ALA A 23 10.07 12.55 3.66
C ALA A 23 8.64 12.83 4.16
N ASP A 24 7.64 12.10 3.64
CA ASP A 24 6.25 12.23 4.10
C ASP A 24 6.14 11.93 5.60
N ILE A 25 6.77 10.82 6.04
CA ILE A 25 6.77 10.41 7.44
C ILE A 25 7.46 11.46 8.33
N ASN A 26 8.61 11.99 7.90
CA ASN A 26 9.31 13.06 8.61
C ASN A 26 8.47 14.34 8.72
N ALA A 27 7.71 14.65 7.68
CA ALA A 27 6.83 15.81 7.64
C ALA A 27 5.48 15.59 8.36
N GLY A 28 5.19 14.37 8.82
CA GLY A 28 3.88 14.01 9.38
C GLY A 28 2.75 14.01 8.34
N ILE A 29 3.09 13.94 7.05
CA ILE A 29 2.14 13.93 5.94
C ILE A 29 1.69 12.49 5.72
N LEU A 30 0.44 12.19 6.07
CA LEU A 30 -0.16 10.87 5.94
C LEU A 30 -1.40 10.96 5.03
N PRO A 31 -1.22 10.97 3.69
CA PRO A 31 -2.32 11.14 2.75
C PRO A 31 -3.38 10.05 2.94
N ASP A 32 -4.64 10.39 2.66
CA ASP A 32 -5.75 9.48 2.91
C ASP A 32 -5.76 8.26 1.99
N ARG A 33 -5.27 8.40 0.74
CA ARG A 33 -5.13 7.32 -0.24
C ARG A 33 -4.26 7.75 -1.42
N ASN A 34 -3.15 7.06 -1.63
CA ASN A 34 -2.30 7.21 -2.82
C ASN A 34 -2.26 5.94 -3.68
N THR A 35 -3.21 5.03 -3.44
CA THR A 35 -3.27 3.71 -4.08
C THR A 35 -4.45 3.63 -5.03
N GLN A 36 -4.19 3.15 -6.24
CA GLN A 36 -5.21 2.67 -7.15
C GLN A 36 -5.48 1.21 -6.80
N VAL A 37 -6.75 0.83 -6.77
CA VAL A 37 -7.17 -0.52 -6.35
C VAL A 37 -8.10 -1.09 -7.40
N GLN A 38 -7.76 -2.26 -7.91
CA GLN A 38 -8.60 -3.05 -8.80
C GLN A 38 -8.90 -4.38 -8.13
N GLU A 39 -10.19 -4.71 -8.01
CA GLU A 39 -10.67 -5.91 -7.33
C GLU A 39 -11.12 -6.96 -8.35
N SER A 40 -10.82 -8.22 -8.04
CA SER A 40 -11.40 -9.40 -8.68
C SER A 40 -12.09 -10.28 -7.62
N ASP A 41 -12.70 -11.38 -8.07
CA ASP A 41 -13.35 -12.35 -7.18
C ASP A 41 -12.43 -12.93 -6.10
N SER A 42 -11.11 -13.00 -6.37
CA SER A 42 -10.16 -13.72 -5.51
C SER A 42 -8.99 -12.87 -5.04
N THR A 43 -8.70 -11.75 -5.70
CA THR A 43 -7.52 -10.93 -5.44
C THR A 43 -7.84 -9.44 -5.54
N VAL A 44 -6.94 -8.63 -4.99
CA VAL A 44 -6.95 -7.17 -5.13
C VAL A 44 -5.58 -6.74 -5.61
N LEU A 45 -5.55 -6.03 -6.72
CA LEU A 45 -4.35 -5.38 -7.23
C LEU A 45 -4.30 -3.96 -6.68
N HIS A 46 -3.23 -3.65 -5.97
CA HIS A 46 -2.91 -2.30 -5.53
C HIS A 46 -1.79 -1.76 -6.40
N GLN A 47 -1.91 -0.51 -6.82
CA GLN A 47 -0.82 0.21 -7.47
C GLN A 47 -0.56 1.51 -6.73
N PHE A 48 0.69 1.76 -6.41
CA PHE A 48 1.12 3.03 -5.81
C PHE A 48 2.33 3.59 -6.54
N CYS A 49 2.44 4.91 -6.49
CA CYS A 49 3.54 5.67 -7.06
C CYS A 49 4.10 6.57 -5.96
N ARG A 50 5.41 6.48 -5.71
CA ARG A 50 6.13 7.33 -4.76
C ARG A 50 7.15 8.16 -5.49
N ARG A 51 7.20 9.45 -5.19
CA ARG A 51 8.21 10.34 -5.73
C ARG A 51 9.30 10.55 -4.69
N HIS A 52 10.45 9.94 -4.91
CA HIS A 52 11.66 10.19 -4.14
C HIS A 52 12.37 11.43 -4.67
N VAL A 53 13.40 11.86 -3.94
CA VAL A 53 14.24 13.00 -4.38
C VAL A 53 14.94 12.70 -5.71
N THR A 54 15.37 11.45 -5.89
CA THR A 54 16.17 11.00 -7.03
C THR A 54 15.37 10.43 -8.18
N ASP A 55 14.26 9.74 -7.90
CA ASP A 55 13.47 9.06 -8.92
C ASP A 55 12.02 8.80 -8.47
N THR A 56 11.21 8.30 -9.38
CA THR A 56 9.88 7.76 -9.12
C THR A 56 9.95 6.26 -8.91
N GLU A 57 9.27 5.79 -7.88
CA GLU A 57 9.05 4.39 -7.61
C GLU A 57 7.61 4.02 -7.93
N VAL A 58 7.42 2.95 -8.68
CA VAL A 58 6.10 2.35 -8.90
C VAL A 58 6.15 0.93 -8.37
N ALA A 59 5.08 0.52 -7.71
CA ALA A 59 4.91 -0.87 -7.34
C ALA A 59 3.46 -1.28 -7.52
N GLN A 60 3.31 -2.49 -8.02
CA GLN A 60 2.06 -3.21 -8.14
C GLN A 60 2.08 -4.35 -7.14
N LEU A 61 1.10 -4.39 -6.25
CA LEU A 61 1.01 -5.35 -5.16
C LEU A 61 -0.25 -6.18 -5.34
N LEU A 62 -0.08 -7.49 -5.55
CA LEU A 62 -1.19 -8.43 -5.59
C LEU A 62 -1.49 -8.92 -4.19
N VAL A 63 -2.74 -8.78 -3.77
CA VAL A 63 -3.22 -9.18 -2.44
C VAL A 63 -4.26 -10.28 -2.60
N GLY A 64 -4.01 -11.43 -1.98
CA GLY A 64 -4.93 -12.56 -1.93
C GLY A 64 -5.31 -12.92 -0.51
N VAL A 65 -6.45 -13.59 -0.35
CA VAL A 65 -6.91 -14.09 0.95
C VAL A 65 -7.10 -15.60 0.88
N PHE A 66 -6.50 -16.31 1.84
CA PHE A 66 -6.62 -17.75 2.00
C PHE A 66 -7.30 -18.06 3.34
N HIS A 67 -8.34 -18.92 3.31
CA HIS A 67 -9.10 -19.34 4.49
C HIS A 67 -8.86 -20.82 4.78
N PRO A 68 -7.81 -21.18 5.55
CA PRO A 68 -7.60 -22.58 5.94
C PRO A 68 -8.72 -23.13 6.84
N SER A 69 -9.48 -22.28 7.54
CA SER A 69 -10.68 -22.63 8.31
C SER A 69 -11.51 -21.39 8.63
N ASP A 70 -12.73 -21.55 9.16
CA ASP A 70 -13.61 -20.43 9.58
C ASP A 70 -13.02 -19.57 10.71
N GLU A 71 -12.03 -20.11 11.42
CA GLU A 71 -11.37 -19.48 12.56
C GLU A 71 -10.01 -18.88 12.18
N ARG A 72 -9.57 -19.05 10.92
CA ARG A 72 -8.25 -18.61 10.46
C ARG A 72 -8.29 -18.09 9.03
N ALA A 73 -7.77 -16.89 8.85
CA ALA A 73 -7.55 -16.28 7.53
C ALA A 73 -6.09 -15.85 7.39
N ILE A 74 -5.58 -15.87 6.16
CA ILE A 74 -4.23 -15.41 5.82
C ILE A 74 -4.36 -14.46 4.64
N VAL A 75 -4.02 -13.18 4.85
CA VAL A 75 -3.86 -12.22 3.77
C VAL A 75 -2.40 -12.28 3.31
N VAL A 76 -2.18 -12.50 2.03
CA VAL A 76 -0.85 -12.55 1.41
C VAL A 76 -0.76 -11.39 0.43
N ALA A 77 0.31 -10.60 0.53
CA ALA A 77 0.60 -9.53 -0.41
C ALA A 77 1.98 -9.74 -1.02
N SER A 78 2.12 -9.58 -2.33
CA SER A 78 3.42 -9.68 -3.02
C SER A 78 3.49 -8.69 -4.17
N THR A 79 4.66 -8.05 -4.35
CA THR A 79 4.90 -7.24 -5.55
C THR A 79 4.88 -8.15 -6.78
N ILE A 80 4.25 -7.68 -7.85
CA ILE A 80 4.36 -8.26 -9.20
C ILE A 80 5.62 -7.70 -9.85
N LEU A 81 6.60 -8.57 -10.12
CA LEU A 81 7.87 -8.18 -10.76
C LEU A 81 7.92 -8.54 -12.25
N GLU A 82 6.94 -9.29 -12.74
CA GLU A 82 6.84 -9.69 -14.13
C GLU A 82 5.38 -9.49 -14.53
N ASP A 83 5.09 -8.33 -15.10
CA ASP A 83 3.81 -8.04 -15.73
C ASP A 83 4.04 -8.03 -17.25
N GLU A 84 3.43 -8.98 -17.96
CA GLU A 84 3.51 -9.06 -19.42
C GLU A 84 2.86 -7.84 -20.09
N ALA A 85 1.88 -7.21 -19.43
CA ALA A 85 1.24 -5.99 -19.92
C ALA A 85 2.13 -4.74 -19.74
N MET A 86 3.10 -4.80 -18.82
CA MET A 86 4.06 -3.72 -18.57
C MET A 86 5.48 -4.29 -18.50
N PRO A 87 6.12 -4.56 -19.66
CA PRO A 87 7.43 -5.16 -19.69
C PRO A 87 8.47 -4.31 -18.95
N LEU A 88 8.89 -4.77 -17.77
CA LEU A 88 9.85 -4.06 -16.91
C LEU A 88 11.24 -3.90 -17.54
N VAL A 89 11.49 -4.45 -18.72
CA VAL A 89 12.78 -4.44 -19.41
C VAL A 89 13.15 -3.03 -19.93
N GLN A 90 12.18 -2.13 -20.03
CA GLN A 90 12.37 -0.74 -20.51
C GLN A 90 12.03 0.32 -19.46
N SER A 91 11.75 -0.09 -18.22
CA SER A 91 11.32 0.82 -17.17
C SER A 91 12.51 1.58 -16.59
N THR A 92 12.56 2.90 -16.77
CA THR A 92 13.46 3.77 -16.00
C THR A 92 13.05 3.88 -14.55
N THR A 93 11.81 3.51 -14.22
CA THR A 93 11.22 3.58 -12.88
C THR A 93 11.77 2.51 -11.95
N MET A 94 11.92 2.89 -10.69
CA MET A 94 12.32 2.02 -9.59
C MET A 94 11.16 1.14 -9.09
N HIS A 95 11.46 -0.10 -8.70
CA HIS A 95 10.48 -1.07 -8.20
C HIS A 95 10.93 -1.62 -6.85
N SER A 96 10.03 -1.70 -5.87
CA SER A 96 10.30 -2.36 -4.57
C SER A 96 9.81 -3.80 -4.55
N GLN A 97 10.68 -4.70 -4.09
CA GLN A 97 10.29 -6.06 -3.80
C GLN A 97 9.68 -6.12 -2.40
N TYR A 98 8.40 -6.44 -2.30
CA TYR A 98 7.70 -6.57 -1.02
C TYR A 98 6.90 -7.87 -0.99
N ARG A 99 6.95 -8.56 0.14
CA ARG A 99 6.08 -9.69 0.44
C ARG A 99 5.62 -9.61 1.89
N SER A 100 4.35 -9.88 2.15
CA SER A 100 3.86 -10.02 3.51
C SER A 100 2.77 -11.07 3.66
N TRP A 101 2.69 -11.58 4.89
CA TRP A 101 1.72 -12.55 5.36
C TRP A 101 1.11 -12.03 6.66
N HIS A 102 -0.19 -11.80 6.63
CA HIS A 102 -0.98 -11.38 7.78
C HIS A 102 -1.90 -12.53 8.17
N ALA A 103 -1.52 -13.29 9.19
CA ALA A 103 -2.31 -14.40 9.69
C ALA A 103 -3.23 -13.92 10.81
N PHE A 104 -4.53 -14.04 10.58
CA PHE A 104 -5.60 -13.75 11.53
C PHE A 104 -6.08 -15.07 12.13
N GLN A 105 -6.12 -15.15 13.45
CA GLN A 105 -6.65 -16.27 14.19
C GLN A 105 -7.69 -15.75 15.17
N ARG A 106 -8.93 -16.19 15.05
CA ARG A 106 -9.95 -15.90 16.05
C ARG A 106 -9.56 -16.58 17.37
N VAL A 107 -9.62 -15.82 18.46
CA VAL A 107 -9.35 -16.29 19.83
C VAL A 107 -10.64 -16.36 20.63
N SER A 108 -11.54 -15.41 20.40
CA SER A 108 -12.90 -15.35 20.95
C SER A 108 -13.81 -14.59 19.97
N PRO A 109 -15.14 -14.49 20.22
CA PRO A 109 -16.04 -13.71 19.38
C PRO A 109 -15.63 -12.24 19.21
N SER A 110 -14.96 -11.64 20.20
CA SER A 110 -14.53 -10.24 20.20
C SER A 110 -13.02 -10.05 20.00
N MET A 111 -12.23 -11.12 19.95
CA MET A 111 -10.78 -11.04 19.92
C MET A 111 -10.19 -11.83 18.75
N THR A 112 -9.35 -11.17 17.96
CA THR A 112 -8.57 -11.79 16.88
C THR A 112 -7.09 -11.53 17.13
N ARG A 113 -6.27 -12.57 17.06
CA ARG A 113 -4.81 -12.46 17.08
C ARG A 113 -4.31 -12.25 15.65
N LEU A 114 -3.51 -11.21 15.47
CA LEU A 114 -2.80 -10.93 14.22
C LEU A 114 -1.31 -11.31 14.37
N ARG A 115 -0.78 -12.08 13.42
CA ARG A 115 0.66 -12.29 13.24
C ARG A 115 1.06 -11.74 11.87
N VAL A 116 2.09 -10.89 11.86
CA VAL A 116 2.60 -10.25 10.66
C VAL A 116 4.01 -10.77 10.40
N PHE A 117 4.24 -11.22 9.18
CA PHE A 117 5.58 -11.41 8.63
C PHE A 117 5.66 -10.58 7.36
N ALA A 118 6.70 -9.76 7.24
CA ALA A 118 6.94 -8.95 6.05
C ALA A 118 8.43 -9.02 5.68
N SER A 119 8.71 -8.99 4.39
CA SER A 119 10.04 -9.00 3.82
C SER A 119 10.10 -7.99 2.69
N THR A 120 11.11 -7.13 2.74
CA THR A 120 11.45 -6.18 1.69
C THR A 120 12.79 -6.58 1.09
N GLY A 121 12.85 -6.69 -0.24
CA GLY A 121 14.09 -6.83 -0.97
C GLY A 121 14.68 -5.46 -1.38
N PRO A 122 15.85 -5.45 -2.02
CA PRO A 122 16.41 -4.21 -2.56
C PRO A 122 15.49 -3.66 -3.65
N ARG A 123 15.51 -2.34 -3.82
CA ARG A 123 14.86 -1.71 -4.97
C ARG A 123 15.62 -2.03 -6.25
N CYS A 124 14.89 -2.18 -7.34
CA CYS A 124 15.45 -2.58 -8.63
C CYS A 124 14.96 -1.69 -9.77
N ARG A 125 15.81 -1.54 -10.78
CA ARG A 125 15.48 -0.98 -12.10
C ARG A 125 15.83 -2.03 -13.15
N ASN A 126 14.89 -2.37 -14.03
CA ASN A 126 15.06 -3.44 -15.03
C ASN A 126 15.56 -4.78 -14.41
N LYS A 127 15.01 -5.19 -13.27
CA LYS A 127 15.41 -6.40 -12.50
C LYS A 127 16.84 -6.38 -11.93
N VAL A 128 17.55 -5.26 -12.03
CA VAL A 128 18.88 -5.07 -11.45
C VAL A 128 18.75 -4.20 -10.20
N PRO A 129 19.35 -4.56 -9.06
CA PRO A 129 19.39 -3.69 -7.89
C PRO A 129 19.93 -2.30 -8.24
N ILE A 130 19.31 -1.25 -7.72
CA ILE A 130 19.80 0.12 -7.95
C ILE A 130 21.12 0.36 -7.21
N PRO A 131 21.93 1.34 -7.66
CA PRO A 131 23.12 1.77 -6.94
C PRO A 131 22.84 2.17 -5.48
N ILE A 132 23.81 1.95 -4.60
CA ILE A 132 23.64 2.12 -3.15
C ILE A 132 23.38 3.58 -2.74
N ASP A 133 23.97 4.52 -3.47
CA ASP A 133 23.74 5.97 -3.33
C ASP A 133 22.31 6.36 -3.72
N GLU A 134 21.71 5.63 -4.65
CA GLU A 134 20.31 5.82 -5.02
C GLU A 134 19.36 5.21 -3.97
N GLU A 135 19.66 3.99 -3.49
CA GLU A 135 18.88 3.32 -2.43
C GLU A 135 18.89 4.15 -1.13
N THR A 136 20.06 4.64 -0.71
CA THR A 136 20.21 5.52 0.45
C THR A 136 19.39 6.81 0.30
N ALA A 137 19.40 7.44 -0.88
CA ALA A 137 18.60 8.62 -1.15
C ALA A 137 17.08 8.33 -1.10
N ALA A 138 16.63 7.16 -1.58
CA ALA A 138 15.24 6.72 -1.44
C ALA A 138 14.82 6.47 0.02
N TRP A 139 15.78 6.16 0.89
CA TRP A 139 15.59 6.12 2.35
C TRP A 139 15.71 7.49 3.03
N GLY A 140 15.89 8.59 2.27
CA GLY A 140 16.01 9.94 2.81
C GLY A 140 17.36 10.24 3.46
N MET A 141 18.40 9.44 3.21
CA MET A 141 19.76 9.72 3.66
C MET A 141 20.42 10.74 2.72
N ASP A 142 21.04 11.77 3.31
CA ASP A 142 21.94 12.65 2.56
C ASP A 142 23.33 12.02 2.48
N VAL A 143 23.59 11.33 1.37
CA VAL A 143 24.87 10.67 1.07
C VAL A 143 26.02 11.67 0.99
N ARG A 144 25.74 12.93 0.60
CA ARG A 144 26.77 13.97 0.48
C ARG A 144 27.22 14.48 1.83
N ALA A 145 26.33 14.48 2.82
CA ALA A 145 26.69 14.80 4.21
C ALA A 145 27.50 13.69 4.89
N THR A 146 27.55 12.48 4.31
CA THR A 146 28.27 11.32 4.85
C THR A 146 29.58 11.07 4.08
N GLU A 147 30.44 12.10 3.99
CA GLU A 147 31.73 12.07 3.26
C GLU A 147 32.74 10.99 3.75
N LYS A 148 32.46 10.30 4.87
CA LYS A 148 33.36 9.29 5.44
C LYS A 148 32.64 7.96 5.64
N SER A 149 32.87 7.05 4.69
CA SER A 149 32.56 5.62 4.75
C SER A 149 31.15 5.28 5.20
N LEU A 150 30.18 5.44 4.30
CA LEU A 150 28.91 4.72 4.39
C LEU A 150 29.22 3.23 4.19
N ASN A 151 29.59 2.55 5.28
CA ASN A 151 29.72 1.10 5.26
C ASN A 151 28.32 0.47 5.31
N GLU A 152 28.20 -0.75 4.78
CA GLU A 152 26.95 -1.49 4.69
C GLU A 152 26.22 -1.60 6.04
N ALA A 153 26.97 -1.76 7.13
CA ALA A 153 26.43 -1.83 8.49
C ALA A 153 25.72 -0.53 8.92
N THR A 154 26.30 0.64 8.62
CA THR A 154 25.71 1.94 8.93
C THR A 154 24.42 2.15 8.14
N LEU A 155 24.44 1.75 6.86
CA LEU A 155 23.24 1.79 6.03
C LEU A 155 22.14 0.89 6.57
N HIS A 156 22.46 -0.39 6.86
CA HIS A 156 21.48 -1.33 7.40
C HIS A 156 20.88 -0.85 8.72
N HIS A 157 21.71 -0.27 9.59
CA HIS A 157 21.24 0.31 10.84
C HIS A 157 20.28 1.50 10.60
N TYR A 158 20.61 2.39 9.67
CA TYR A 158 19.75 3.51 9.31
C TYR A 158 18.42 3.03 8.70
N ILE A 159 18.47 2.11 7.74
CA ILE A 159 17.28 1.53 7.09
C ILE A 159 16.40 0.89 8.16
N HIS A 160 16.96 0.08 9.06
CA HIS A 160 16.20 -0.57 10.12
C HIS A 160 15.54 0.45 11.06
N THR A 161 16.27 1.49 11.48
CA THR A 161 15.74 2.55 12.34
C THR A 161 14.62 3.32 11.64
N THR A 162 14.80 3.63 10.36
CA THR A 162 13.80 4.33 9.55
C THR A 162 12.57 3.46 9.32
N ALA A 163 12.75 2.18 8.99
CA ALA A 163 11.65 1.22 8.84
C ALA A 163 10.82 1.10 10.13
N ARG A 164 11.47 1.09 11.30
CA ARG A 164 10.76 1.11 12.58
C ARG A 164 9.90 2.37 12.75
N ARG A 165 10.44 3.55 12.41
CA ARG A 165 9.67 4.80 12.42
C ARG A 165 8.50 4.77 11.43
N CYS A 166 8.69 4.16 10.27
CA CYS A 166 7.60 3.93 9.31
C CYS A 166 6.50 3.12 9.98
N VAL A 167 6.81 2.00 10.62
CA VAL A 167 5.83 1.17 11.34
C VAL A 167 5.06 1.98 12.38
N ASP A 168 5.74 2.77 13.21
CA ASP A 168 5.10 3.59 14.25
C ASP A 168 4.13 4.65 13.64
N ALA A 169 4.54 5.28 12.55
CA ALA A 169 3.70 6.23 11.81
C ALA A 169 2.48 5.54 11.19
N THR A 170 2.67 4.35 10.61
CA THR A 170 1.57 3.61 10.00
C THR A 170 0.58 3.10 11.04
N LEU A 171 1.04 2.63 12.20
CA LEU A 171 0.16 2.25 13.31
C LEU A 171 -0.76 3.40 13.75
N SER A 172 -0.22 4.63 13.78
CA SER A 172 -1.02 5.83 14.08
C SER A 172 -2.06 6.15 13.00
N ARG A 173 -1.79 5.76 11.74
CA ARG A 173 -2.71 5.88 10.61
C ARG A 173 -3.78 4.79 10.61
N MET A 174 -3.47 3.58 11.10
CA MET A 174 -4.37 2.42 11.08
C MET A 174 -5.70 2.69 11.78
N GLU A 175 -5.71 3.40 12.91
CA GLU A 175 -6.95 3.70 13.64
C GLU A 175 -7.92 4.53 12.79
N LYS A 176 -7.43 5.60 12.18
CA LYS A 176 -8.23 6.47 11.30
C LYS A 176 -8.76 5.69 10.10
N LEU A 177 -7.92 4.85 9.52
CA LEU A 177 -8.29 4.01 8.38
C LEU A 177 -9.35 2.97 8.77
N ALA A 178 -9.21 2.32 9.93
CA ALA A 178 -10.19 1.37 10.45
C ALA A 178 -11.54 2.03 10.71
N ILE A 179 -11.57 3.22 11.33
CA ILE A 179 -12.81 3.97 11.56
C ILE A 179 -13.50 4.28 10.24
N ARG A 180 -12.78 4.85 9.27
CA ARG A 180 -13.33 5.14 7.93
C ARG A 180 -13.88 3.90 7.24
N PHE A 181 -13.14 2.81 7.28
CA PHE A 181 -13.54 1.55 6.66
C PHE A 181 -14.82 0.99 7.29
N LEU A 182 -14.92 1.03 8.62
CA LEU A 182 -16.14 0.67 9.35
C LEU A 182 -17.32 1.58 8.96
N THR A 183 -17.10 2.89 8.88
CA THR A 183 -18.14 3.84 8.45
C THR A 183 -18.60 3.56 7.02
N GLN A 184 -17.72 3.20 6.10
CA GLN A 184 -18.10 2.84 4.73
C GLN A 184 -18.91 1.54 4.69
N MET A 185 -18.47 0.52 5.43
CA MET A 185 -19.10 -0.80 5.45
C MET A 185 -20.51 -0.76 6.08
N TYR A 186 -20.70 0.03 7.15
CA TYR A 186 -21.96 0.06 7.89
C TYR A 186 -22.82 1.30 7.61
N GLY A 187 -22.22 2.40 7.16
CA GLY A 187 -22.90 3.66 6.87
C GLY A 187 -23.48 3.76 5.45
N GLY A 188 -22.93 3.00 4.49
CA GLY A 188 -23.43 2.98 3.11
C GLY A 188 -24.85 2.40 2.93
N ALA A 189 -25.36 1.68 3.94
CA ALA A 189 -26.71 1.14 3.91
C ALA A 189 -27.82 2.19 4.13
N ALA A 190 -27.48 3.40 4.61
CA ALA A 190 -28.48 4.42 4.95
C ALA A 190 -28.74 5.45 3.83
N SER A 191 -27.99 5.41 2.71
CA SER A 191 -28.02 6.48 1.68
C SER A 191 -28.59 6.06 0.32
N GLN A 192 -29.08 4.84 0.15
CA GLN A 192 -29.64 4.34 -1.12
C GLN A 192 -31.16 4.12 -1.11
N SER A 193 -31.90 4.64 -0.12
CA SER A 193 -33.37 4.46 -0.04
C SER A 193 -34.19 5.70 -0.39
N GLY A 194 -33.64 6.69 -1.10
CA GLY A 194 -34.37 7.91 -1.41
C GLY A 194 -33.82 8.67 -2.61
N ASP A 195 -33.91 8.08 -3.80
CA ASP A 195 -34.08 8.81 -5.07
C ASP A 195 -34.35 7.80 -6.19
N GLN A 196 -35.52 7.16 -6.10
CA GLN A 196 -36.25 6.81 -7.31
C GLN A 196 -37.52 7.64 -7.28
N ASP A 197 -37.76 8.31 -8.40
CA ASP A 197 -38.95 9.06 -8.77
C ASP A 197 -38.92 10.56 -8.42
N VAL A 198 -38.55 11.40 -9.39
CA VAL A 198 -39.48 12.26 -10.15
C VAL A 198 -38.70 12.93 -11.28
N GLY A 199 -39.19 12.80 -12.52
CA GLY A 199 -39.10 13.92 -13.47
C GLY A 199 -38.58 13.61 -14.87
N ASP A 200 -39.43 12.98 -15.69
CA ASP A 200 -39.53 13.31 -17.11
C ASP A 200 -39.61 14.84 -17.28
N SER A 201 -38.71 15.44 -18.07
CA SER A 201 -39.07 16.51 -19.01
C SER A 201 -37.92 16.84 -19.96
N ASN A 202 -38.11 16.45 -21.22
CA ASN A 202 -37.89 17.23 -22.44
C ASN A 202 -36.86 18.38 -22.39
N LEU A 203 -35.80 18.25 -23.18
CA LEU A 203 -35.31 19.39 -23.96
C LEU A 203 -34.80 18.95 -25.33
N HIS A 204 -35.73 19.08 -26.26
CA HIS A 204 -35.55 19.20 -27.69
C HIS A 204 -34.70 20.45 -27.98
N ILE A 205 -33.55 20.31 -28.63
CA ILE A 205 -32.91 21.42 -29.34
C ILE A 205 -32.61 20.96 -30.77
N ASP A 206 -33.51 21.36 -31.63
CA ASP A 206 -33.35 21.49 -33.07
C ASP A 206 -32.55 22.77 -33.36
N GLY A 207 -31.66 22.80 -34.37
CA GLY A 207 -31.06 24.06 -34.79
C GLY A 207 -29.68 24.05 -35.46
N THR A 208 -29.62 23.55 -36.69
CA THR A 208 -28.95 24.18 -37.86
C THR A 208 -27.91 25.31 -37.63
N LYS A 209 -26.65 25.06 -37.96
CA LYS A 209 -25.93 25.51 -39.19
C LYS A 209 -24.45 25.16 -39.12
#